data_AF-A0A350J4D2-F1
#
_entry.id   AF-A0A350J4D2-F1
#
_cell.length_a   1.000
_cell.length_b   1.000
_cell.length_c   1.000
_cell.angle_alpha   90.00
_cell.angle_beta   90.00
_cell.angle_gamma   90.00
#
_symmetry.space_group_name_H-M   'P 1'
#
loop_
_entity.id
_entity.type
_entity.pdbx_description
1 polymer ?
#
loop_
_entity_poly.entity_id
_entity_poly.type
_entity_poly.pdbx_seq_one_letter_code
_entity_poly.pdbx_strand_id
1 'polypeptide(L)' 'MTTMNLLQAVNNALDLAMAENDSVICFGEDIGHFGGVFRATSSLQEKYGKDRCFNTPITEQGIAGFAIGLAA' A
#
# COMPACT_ATOMS: atom_id res chain seq x y z
N MET A 1 -3.26 -24.10 4.10
CA MET A 1 -2.67 -22.77 4.29
C MET A 1 -1.44 -22.69 3.39
N THR A 2 -1.33 -21.67 2.55
CA THR A 2 -0.17 -21.51 1.67
C THR A 2 1.02 -21.03 2.50
N THR A 3 2.21 -21.61 2.34
CA THR A 3 3.42 -21.12 3.00
C THR A 3 3.80 -19.78 2.38
N MET A 4 3.89 -18.74 3.21
CA MET A 4 4.27 -17.38 2.80
C MET A 4 5.51 -16.94 3.57
N ASN A 5 6.40 -16.20 2.90
CA ASN A 5 7.41 -15.42 3.61
C ASN A 5 6.78 -14.18 4.26
N LEU A 6 7.54 -13.47 5.09
CA LEU A 6 7.04 -12.28 5.81
C LEU A 6 6.43 -11.23 4.87
N LEU A 7 7.08 -10.94 3.74
CA LEU A 7 6.64 -9.88 2.83
C LEU A 7 5.40 -10.29 2.03
N GLN A 8 5.29 -11.57 1.68
CA GLN A 8 4.07 -12.13 1.11
C GLN A 8 2.91 -12.10 2.10
N ALA A 9 3.17 -12.35 3.39
CA ALA A 9 2.15 -12.27 4.43
C ALA A 9 1.68 -10.81 4.65
N VAL A 10 2.60 -9.84 4.67
CA VAL A 10 2.26 -8.41 4.74
C VAL A 10 1.46 -7.98 3.50
N ASN A 11 1.91 -8.35 2.30
CA ASN A 11 1.19 -8.05 1.06
C ASN A 11 -0.22 -8.64 1.07
N ASN A 12 -0.36 -9.90 1.49
CA ASN A 12 -1.65 -10.56 1.58
C ASN A 12 -2.58 -9.88 2.61
N ALA A 13 -2.05 -9.43 3.75
CA ALA A 13 -2.84 -8.68 4.72
C ALA A 13 -3.34 -7.34 4.15
N LEU A 14 -2.50 -6.61 3.42
CA LEU A 14 -2.89 -5.37 2.74
C LEU A 14 -3.96 -5.65 1.66
N ASP A 15 -3.76 -6.69 0.85
CA ASP A 15 -4.70 -7.11 -0.20
C ASP A 15 -6.09 -7.43 0.38
N LEU A 16 -6.13 -8.19 1.48
CA LEU A 16 -7.38 -8.51 2.18
C LEU A 16 -8.07 -7.24 2.70
N ALA A 17 -7.35 -6.37 3.39
CA ALA A 17 -7.92 -5.13 3.94
C ALA A 17 -8.44 -4.19 2.82
N MET A 18 -7.69 -4.08 1.72
CA MET A 18 -8.08 -3.25 0.58
C MET A 18 -9.28 -3.82 -0.20
N ALA A 19 -9.45 -5.14 -0.22
CA ALA A 19 -10.62 -5.79 -0.83
C ALA A 19 -11.88 -5.69 0.05
N GLU A 20 -11.72 -5.72 1.37
CA GLU A 20 -12.84 -5.67 2.31
C GLU A 20 -13.42 -4.26 2.47
N ASN A 21 -12.58 -3.23 2.38
CA ASN A 21 -13.00 -1.85 2.58
C ASN A 21 -12.39 -0.90 1.53
N ASP A 22 -13.28 -0.24 0.78
CA ASP A 22 -12.93 0.72 -0.26
C ASP A 22 -12.21 1.98 0.27
N SER A 23 -12.32 2.28 1.57
CA SER A 23 -11.63 3.41 2.20
C SER A 23 -10.16 3.14 2.51
N VAL A 24 -9.69 1.88 2.45
CA VAL A 24 -8.30 1.54 2.79
C VAL A 24 -7.39 1.90 1.62
N ILE A 25 -6.42 2.78 1.80
CA ILE A 25 -5.45 3.13 0.75
C ILE A 25 -4.03 2.85 1.20
N CYS A 26 -3.15 2.58 0.25
CA CYS A 26 -1.72 2.44 0.48
C CYS A 26 -0.98 3.56 -0.25
N PHE A 27 -0.14 4.32 0.44
CA PHE A 27 0.73 5.30 -0.22
C PHE A 27 2.04 5.45 0.54
N GLY A 28 3.08 5.88 -0.18
CA GLY A 28 4.43 6.00 0.35
C GLY A 28 5.46 6.04 -0.77
N GLU A 29 6.74 5.96 -0.43
CA GLU A 29 7.83 6.00 -1.40
C GLU A 29 7.99 4.67 -2.13
N ASP A 30 7.99 4.71 -3.47
CA ASP A 30 8.16 3.55 -4.37
C ASP A 30 7.16 2.39 -4.21
N ILE A 31 6.06 2.58 -3.48
CA ILE A 31 5.12 1.49 -3.20
C ILE A 31 4.13 1.18 -4.32
N GLY A 32 3.97 2.08 -5.30
CA GLY A 32 2.99 1.99 -6.38
C GLY A 32 3.37 0.93 -7.41
N HIS A 33 3.58 1.33 -8.67
CA HIS A 33 3.86 0.38 -9.76
C HIS A 33 5.11 -0.49 -9.50
N PHE A 34 6.09 0.05 -8.78
CA PHE A 34 7.29 -0.70 -8.40
C PHE A 34 7.01 -1.77 -7.32
N GLY A 35 5.97 -1.60 -6.50
CA GLY A 35 5.57 -2.56 -5.47
C GLY A 35 6.41 -2.49 -4.18
N GLY A 36 7.14 -1.40 -3.98
CA GLY A 36 8.03 -1.17 -2.85
C GLY A 36 9.41 -1.82 -3.04
N VAL A 37 10.44 -1.21 -2.43
CA VAL A 37 11.83 -1.70 -2.47
C VAL A 37 12.01 -3.12 -1.94
N PHE A 38 11.10 -3.55 -1.05
CA PHE A 38 11.05 -4.91 -0.53
C PHE A 38 9.98 -5.78 -1.19
N ARG A 39 9.17 -5.27 -2.13
CA ARG A 39 8.06 -6.00 -2.78
C ARG A 39 6.81 -6.25 -1.92
N ALA A 40 6.68 -5.60 -0.76
CA ALA A 40 5.53 -5.77 0.13
C ALA A 40 4.19 -5.23 -0.42
N THR A 41 4.20 -4.39 -1.44
CA THR A 41 3.00 -3.82 -2.08
C THR A 41 2.87 -4.21 -3.55
N SER A 42 3.58 -5.27 -3.97
CA SER A 42 3.55 -5.76 -5.34
C SER A 42 2.11 -6.02 -5.82
N SER A 43 1.83 -5.63 -7.07
CA SER A 43 0.54 -5.80 -7.75
C SER A 43 -0.67 -5.08 -7.13
N LEU A 44 -0.54 -4.40 -5.98
CA LEU A 44 -1.67 -3.69 -5.37
C LEU A 44 -2.16 -2.53 -6.23
N GLN A 45 -1.26 -1.73 -6.81
CA GLN A 45 -1.68 -0.66 -7.73
C GLN A 45 -2.35 -1.18 -9.00
N GLU A 46 -1.89 -2.31 -9.55
CA GLU A 46 -2.53 -2.93 -10.73
C GLU A 46 -3.95 -3.39 -10.40
N LYS A 47 -4.14 -3.98 -9.21
CA LYS A 47 -5.43 -4.52 -8.77
C LYS A 47 -6.43 -3.45 -8.35
N TYR A 48 -5.99 -2.44 -7.58
CA TYR A 48 -6.87 -1.44 -6.97
C TYR A 48 -6.83 -0.06 -7.63
N GLY A 49 -5.93 0.13 -8.60
CA GLY A 49 -5.77 1.38 -9.32
C GLY A 49 -4.89 2.40 -8.59
N LYS A 50 -4.51 3.45 -9.34
CA LYS A 50 -3.61 4.51 -8.87
C LYS A 50 -4.21 5.36 -7.74
N ASP A 51 -5.53 5.42 -7.63
CA ASP A 51 -6.19 6.20 -6.56
C ASP A 51 -6.14 5.51 -5.19
N ARG A 52 -5.85 4.19 -5.18
CA ARG A 52 -5.84 3.35 -3.98
C ARG A 52 -4.44 2.88 -3.57
N CYS A 53 -3.50 2.79 -4.52
CA CYS A 53 -2.09 2.49 -4.25
C CYS A 53 -1.16 3.35 -5.11
N PHE A 54 -0.39 4.25 -4.50
CA PHE A 54 0.42 5.24 -5.24
C PHE A 54 1.69 5.71 -4.52
N ASN A 55 2.60 6.29 -5.31
CA ASN A 55 3.83 6.89 -4.82
C ASN A 55 3.60 8.30 -4.26
N THR A 56 4.32 8.64 -3.19
CA THR A 56 4.46 10.00 -2.67
C THR A 56 5.83 10.59 -2.99
N PRO A 57 6.01 11.92 -2.86
CA PRO A 57 7.34 12.52 -2.75
C PRO A 57 8.09 11.98 -1.53
N ILE A 58 9.41 12.15 -1.54
CA ILE A 58 10.28 11.78 -0.41
C ILE A 58 10.15 12.83 0.69
N THR A 59 9.19 12.61 1.59
CA THR A 59 8.87 13.51 2.70
C THR A 59 8.05 12.79 3.75
N GLU A 60 8.71 12.26 4.77
CA GLU A 60 8.09 11.39 5.78
C GLU A 60 7.04 12.15 6.59
N GLN A 61 7.31 13.43 6.90
CA GLN A 61 6.35 14.30 7.56
C GLN A 61 5.12 14.58 6.68
N GLY A 62 5.32 14.74 5.37
CA GLY A 62 4.22 14.91 4.42
C GLY A 62 3.37 13.64 4.30
N ILE A 63 4.00 12.47 4.20
CA ILE A 63 3.30 11.16 4.18
C ILE A 63 2.43 11.01 5.43
N ALA A 64 2.99 11.26 6.61
CA ALA A 64 2.25 11.17 7.86
C ALA A 64 1.12 12.22 7.94
N GLY A 65 1.38 13.46 7.53
CA GLY A 65 0.38 14.53 7.51
C GLY A 65 -0.78 14.23 6.57
N PHE A 66 -0.51 13.69 5.38
CA PHE A 66 -1.55 13.25 4.45
C PHE A 66 -2.37 12.11 5.04
N ALA A 67 -1.74 11.12 5.69
CA ALA A 67 -2.44 10.02 6.34
C ALA A 67 -3.42 10.51 7.42
N ILE A 68 -3.00 11.47 8.24
CA ILE A 68 -3.86 12.09 9.26
C ILE A 68 -5.05 12.80 8.60
N GLY A 69 -4.80 13.61 7.57
CA GLY A 69 -5.87 14.34 6.87
C GLY A 69 -6.85 13.43 6.12
N LEU A 70 -6.40 12.29 5.62
CA LEU A 70 -7.25 11.28 4.97
C LEU A 70 -8.12 10.51 5.97
N ALA A 71 -7.66 10.36 7.21
CA ALA A 71 -8.35 9.59 8.25
C ALA A 71 -9.33 10.41 9.09
N ALA A 72 -9.20 11.74 9.12
CA ALA A 72 -10.04 12.67 9.88
C ALA A 72 -11.41 12.88 9.23
#